data_AF-A0A847LHC8-F1
#
_entry.id   AF-A0A847LHC8-F1
#
_cell.length_a   1.000
_cell.length_b   1.000
_cell.length_c   1.000
_cell.angle_alpha   90.00
_cell.angle_beta   90.00
_cell.angle_gamma   90.00
#
_symmetry.space_group_name_H-M   'P 1'
#
loop_
_entity.id
_entity.type
_entity.pdbx_description
1 polymer ?
#
loop_
_entity_poly.entity_id
_entity_poly.type
_entity_poly.pdbx_seq_one_letter_code
_entity_poly.pdbx_strand_id
1 'polypeptide(L)' 'MQKPQYEVNFKNVRVKMTDGTSVTGRVNITSCKRLSDLFRQTRDNFLPLAVEEGGKPKVVMVNKEYILLAESED' A
#
# COMPACT_ATOMS: atom_id res chain seq x y z
N MET A 1 -24.70 -16.55 0.32
CA MET A 1 -23.35 -16.38 -0.26
C MET A 1 -22.37 -16.19 0.88
N GLN A 2 -21.51 -17.17 1.14
CA GLN A 2 -20.46 -17.06 2.15
C GLN A 2 -19.39 -16.11 1.59
N LYS A 3 -19.13 -14.98 2.27
CA LYS A 3 -18.04 -14.08 1.85
C LYS A 3 -16.74 -14.88 2.00
N PRO A 4 -15.88 -14.95 0.97
CA PRO A 4 -14.57 -15.56 1.13
C PRO A 4 -13.85 -14.86 2.29
N GLN A 5 -13.43 -15.65 3.27
CA GLN A 5 -12.69 -15.15 4.42
C GLN A 5 -11.24 -14.94 3.96
N TYR A 6 -11.00 -13.80 3.32
CA TYR A 6 -9.64 -13.40 2.96
C TYR A 6 -8.90 -13.01 4.23
N GLU A 7 -7.78 -13.68 4.52
CA GLU A 7 -6.85 -13.23 5.52
C GLU A 7 -6.23 -11.91 5.03
N VAL A 8 -6.43 -10.83 5.77
CA VAL A 8 -5.94 -9.49 5.42
C VAL A 8 -4.90 -9.08 6.44
N ASN A 9 -3.69 -8.78 5.97
CA ASN A 9 -2.61 -8.25 6.80
C ASN A 9 -2.34 -6.81 6.36
N PHE A 10 -3.08 -5.87 6.93
CA PHE A 10 -2.91 -4.45 6.62
C PHE A 10 -1.77 -3.85 7.41
N LYS A 11 -0.89 -3.13 6.72
CA LYS A 11 0.15 -2.30 7.32
C LYS A 11 -0.05 -0.84 6.95
N ASN A 12 0.05 0.03 7.96
CA ASN A 12 0.13 1.46 7.76
C ASN A 12 1.47 1.79 7.11
N VAL A 13 1.41 2.53 6.01
CA VAL A 13 2.58 2.93 5.25
C VAL A 13 2.52 4.40 4.89
N ARG A 14 3.68 5.03 4.91
CA ARG A 14 3.89 6.36 4.35
C ARG A 14 4.74 6.22 3.10
N VAL A 15 4.23 6.72 1.99
CA VAL A 15 4.92 6.68 0.70
C VAL A 15 5.25 8.10 0.28
N LYS A 16 6.55 8.38 0.11
CA LYS A 16 7.05 9.63 -0.43
C LYS A 16 7.28 9.49 -1.93
N MET A 17 6.72 10.41 -2.70
CA MET A 17 6.78 10.43 -4.16
C MET A 17 7.93 11.33 -4.66
N THR A 18 8.40 11.08 -5.88
CA THR A 18 9.47 11.85 -6.56
C THR A 18 9.13 13.32 -6.78
N ASP A 19 7.84 13.68 -6.83
CA ASP A 19 7.36 15.08 -6.89
C ASP A 19 7.38 15.80 -5.52
N GLY A 20 7.83 15.12 -4.46
CA GLY A 20 7.90 15.64 -3.10
C GLY A 20 6.63 15.44 -2.28
N THR A 21 5.53 14.98 -2.88
CA THR A 21 4.29 14.68 -2.16
C THR A 21 4.41 13.41 -1.32
N SER A 22 3.50 13.23 -0.37
CA SER A 22 3.43 12.02 0.46
C SER A 22 2.00 11.51 0.56
N VAL A 23 1.85 10.18 0.47
CA VAL A 23 0.58 9.47 0.62
C VAL A 23 0.70 8.55 1.82
N THR A 24 -0.19 8.74 2.81
CA THR A 24 -0.31 7.85 3.96
C THR A 24 -1.54 6.98 3.78
N GLY A 25 -1.37 5.67 3.93
CA GLY A 25 -2.46 4.73 3.76
C GLY A 25 -2.14 3.34 4.30
N ARG A 26 -3.01 2.39 4.00
CA ARG A 26 -2.86 0.99 4.37
C ARG A 26 -2.63 0.14 3.13
N VAL A 27 -1.63 -0.72 3.18
CA VAL A 27 -1.38 -1.72 2.14
C VAL A 27 -1.64 -3.12 2.69
N ASN A 28 -2.22 -3.98 1.87
CA ASN A 28 -2.36 -5.39 2.23
C ASN A 28 -1.07 -6.15 1.86
N ILE A 29 -0.41 -6.73 2.86
CA ILE A 29 0.79 -7.55 2.71
C ILE A 29 0.52 -9.02 3.03
N THR A 30 -0.71 -9.55 2.94
CA THR A 30 -0.97 -10.98 3.26
C THR A 30 0.00 -11.95 2.55
N SER A 31 0.40 -11.66 1.32
CA SER A 31 1.35 -12.48 0.55
C SER A 31 2.82 -12.32 0.99
N CYS A 32 3.16 -11.37 1.87
CA CYS A 32 4.52 -10.94 2.16
C CYS A 32 4.70 -10.55 3.64
N LYS A 33 5.73 -11.06 4.33
CA LYS A 33 5.96 -10.71 5.75
C LYS A 33 6.41 -9.26 5.96
N ARG A 34 6.97 -8.62 4.93
CA ARG A 34 7.50 -7.25 4.98
C ARG A 34 7.08 -6.44 3.75
N LEU A 35 7.03 -5.12 3.91
CA LEU A 35 6.80 -4.20 2.79
C LEU A 35 7.84 -4.40 1.69
N SER A 36 9.12 -4.53 2.03
CA SER A 36 10.19 -4.77 1.05
C SER A 36 10.02 -6.05 0.24
N ASP A 37 9.44 -7.11 0.84
CA ASP A 37 9.14 -8.35 0.13
C ASP A 37 8.03 -8.13 -0.90
N LEU A 38 7.01 -7.33 -0.56
CA LEU A 38 5.94 -6.96 -1.49
C LEU A 38 6.51 -6.27 -2.73
N PHE A 39 7.42 -5.31 -2.55
CA PHE A 39 8.06 -4.60 -3.66
C PHE A 39 8.91 -5.50 -4.56
N ARG A 40 9.52 -6.56 -4.01
CA ARG A 40 10.35 -7.51 -4.77
C ARG A 40 9.54 -8.58 -5.50
N GLN A 41 8.46 -9.06 -4.89
CA GLN A 41 7.69 -10.20 -5.41
C GLN A 41 6.62 -9.81 -6.42
N THR A 42 6.06 -8.60 -6.30
CA THR A 42 5.02 -8.13 -7.22
C THR A 42 5.63 -7.50 -8.46
N ARG A 43 5.29 -8.05 -9.64
CA ARG A 43 5.74 -7.53 -10.94
C ARG A 43 4.96 -6.30 -11.42
N ASP A 44 3.83 -6.02 -10.79
CA ASP A 44 2.99 -4.87 -11.15
C ASP A 44 3.66 -3.56 -10.75
N ASN A 45 3.59 -2.55 -11.61
CA ASN A 45 4.15 -1.23 -11.33
C ASN A 45 3.32 -0.43 -10.33
N PHE A 46 2.15 -0.91 -9.92
CA PHE A 46 1.25 -0.18 -9.02
C PHE A 46 1.20 -0.81 -7.63
N LEU A 47 1.15 0.05 -6.61
CA LEU A 47 0.92 -0.29 -5.23
C LEU A 47 -0.47 0.23 -4.81
N PRO A 48 -1.46 -0.65 -4.57
CA PRO A 48 -2.75 -0.23 -4.05
C PRO A 48 -2.64 0.17 -2.58
N LEU A 49 -3.08 1.38 -2.25
CA LEU A 49 -3.20 1.88 -0.88
C LEU A 49 -4.65 2.21 -0.56
N ALA A 50 -5.15 1.71 0.56
CA ALA A 50 -6.41 2.15 1.15
C ALA A 50 -6.14 3.41 1.99
N VAL A 51 -6.74 4.52 1.58
CA VAL A 51 -6.58 5.84 2.21
C VAL A 51 -7.93 6.33 2.75
N GLU A 52 -7.90 7.24 3.71
CA GLU A 52 -9.08 7.97 4.16
C GLU A 52 -8.97 9.42 3.69
N GLU A 53 -9.91 9.86 2.87
CA GLU A 53 -9.94 11.21 2.34
C GLU A 53 -11.35 11.79 2.56
N GLY A 54 -11.43 12.90 3.31
CA GLY A 54 -12.71 13.50 3.67
C GLY A 54 -13.63 12.55 4.47
N GLY A 55 -13.06 11.68 5.31
CA GLY A 55 -13.80 10.70 6.11
C GLY A 55 -14.39 9.52 5.32
N LYS A 56 -14.01 9.36 4.05
CA LYS A 56 -14.47 8.24 3.21
C LYS A 56 -13.29 7.34 2.82
N PRO A 57 -13.45 6.01 2.86
CA PRO A 57 -12.43 5.09 2.39
C PRO A 57 -12.31 5.22 0.87
N LYS A 58 -11.08 5.37 0.38
CA LYS A 58 -10.73 5.32 -1.04
C LYS A 58 -9.56 4.37 -1.25
N VAL A 59 -9.43 3.86 -2.47
CA VAL A 59 -8.24 3.13 -2.91
C VAL A 59 -7.52 3.98 -3.93
N VAL A 60 -6.23 4.23 -3.70
CA VAL A 60 -5.35 4.91 -4.64
C VAL A 60 -4.31 3.93 -5.15
N MET A 61 -3.98 4.04 -6.44
CA MET A 61 -2.93 3.25 -7.07
C MET A 61 -1.69 4.13 -7.21
N VAL A 62 -0.61 3.77 -6.53
CA VAL A 62 0.65 4.51 -6.60
C VAL A 62 1.61 3.81 -7.56
N ASN A 63 2.15 4.50 -8.56
CA ASN A 63 3.18 3.92 -9.41
C ASN A 63 4.52 3.85 -8.65
N LYS A 64 5.07 2.64 -8.51
CA LYS A 64 6.31 2.32 -7.80
C LYS A 64 7.55 2.98 -8.40
N GLU A 65 7.55 3.25 -9.70
CA GLU A 65 8.67 3.95 -10.36
C GLU A 65 8.83 5.39 -9.87
N TYR A 66 7.76 5.98 -9.33
CA TYR A 66 7.78 7.34 -8.79
C TYR A 66 7.87 7.38 -7.26
N ILE A 67 8.12 6.24 -6.60
CA ILE A 67 8.31 6.18 -5.15
C ILE A 67 9.78 6.47 -4.82
N LEU A 68 10.01 7.49 -4.00
CA LEU A 68 11.33 7.78 -3.41
C LEU A 68 11.60 6.90 -2.19
N LEU A 69 10.59 6.76 -1.33
CA LEU A 69 10.70 6.06 -0.05
C LEU A 69 9.33 5.53 0.35
N ALA A 70 9.29 4.30 0.87
CA ALA A 70 8.10 3.71 1.46
C ALA A 70 8.46 3.11 2.82
N GLU A 71 7.81 3.59 3.87
CA GLU A 71 8.09 3.20 5.26
C GLU A 71 6.82 2.63 5.88
N SER A 72 6.95 1.53 6.64
CA SER A 72 5.88 1.07 7.53
C SER A 72 5.93 1.85 8.84
N GLU A 73 4.77 2.18 9.39
CA GLU A 73 4.68 2.86 10.69
C GLU A 73 4.85 1.91 11.90
N ASP A 74 5.08 0.61 11.63
CA ASP A 74 5.46 -0.46 12.58
C ASP A 74 6.72 -1.19 12.13
#